data_AF-A0A519WUP9-F1
#
_entry.id   AF-A0A519WUP9-F1
#
_cell.length_a   1.000
_cell.length_b   1.000
_cell.length_c   1.000
_cell.angle_alpha   90.00
_cell.angle_beta   90.00
_cell.angle_gamma   90.00
#
_symmetry.space_group_name_H-M   'P 1'
#
loop_
_entity.id
_entity.type
_entity.pdbx_description
1 polymer ?
#
loop_
_entity_poly.entity_id
_entity_poly.type
_entity_poly.pdbx_seq_one_letter_code
_entity_poly.pdbx_strand_id
1 'polypeptide(L)'
;MNRKYLLLFLLVFTNSLAFAQHDPKALKDWQDQKYSMFIHFGVYSVLGGVWDGKPATRNVSEQIQAHAGIYSDEYARIAKRFNPEKWNADSIVTLAKNAGMRSIVITSKHHDGFCMFKTNTTDFNIVDASPYKRDLLKELADACKKGGLRFGLYFSLIDWHYPQASPISGSNSDYITPEHVEYNKKQITELLTNYGPVSELWFDMGSQSAKESEELRDLVHKLQPNCMIGSRIGNDMGDFNVMGDNQEPDYIIGVPWQSPASFFHETWGYRSF
;
A
#
# COMPACT_ATOMS: atom_id res chain seq x y z
N MET A 1 59.59 -6.88 46.99
CA MET A 1 58.47 -5.95 46.74
C MET A 1 57.58 -6.55 45.65
N ASN A 2 56.48 -7.22 46.04
CA ASN A 2 55.53 -7.84 45.10
C ASN A 2 54.40 -6.85 44.79
N ARG A 3 54.34 -6.33 43.55
CA ARG A 3 53.20 -5.55 43.07
C ARG A 3 52.24 -6.50 42.33
N LYS A 4 51.13 -6.86 42.99
CA LYS A 4 49.98 -7.52 42.34
C LYS A 4 49.23 -6.46 41.54
N TYR A 5 49.12 -6.65 40.23
CA TYR A 5 48.22 -5.84 39.40
C TYR A 5 46.82 -6.45 39.47
N LEU A 6 45.87 -5.67 39.97
CA LEU A 6 44.45 -5.99 39.99
C LEU A 6 43.86 -5.52 38.66
N LEU A 7 43.51 -6.46 37.76
CA LEU A 7 42.75 -6.15 36.55
C LEU A 7 41.27 -5.98 36.93
N LEU A 8 40.79 -4.74 36.85
CA LEU A 8 39.38 -4.40 36.95
C LEU A 8 38.72 -4.69 35.59
N PHE A 9 37.87 -5.71 35.50
CA PHE A 9 37.02 -5.92 34.33
C PHE A 9 35.86 -4.91 34.39
N LEU A 10 35.91 -3.90 33.52
CA LEU A 10 34.78 -2.99 33.30
C LEU A 10 33.78 -3.71 32.39
N LEU A 11 32.67 -4.19 32.96
CA LEU A 11 31.52 -4.67 32.19
C LEU A 11 30.80 -3.46 31.58
N VAL A 12 31.17 -3.12 30.35
CA VAL A 12 30.41 -2.18 29.53
C VAL A 12 29.17 -2.92 29.05
N PHE A 13 28.02 -2.64 29.69
CA PHE A 13 26.73 -2.98 29.09
C PHE A 13 26.53 -2.07 27.88
N THR A 14 26.92 -2.54 26.70
CA THR A 14 26.44 -1.95 25.46
C THR A 14 24.96 -2.28 25.37
N ASN A 15 24.10 -1.29 25.64
CA ASN A 15 22.74 -1.30 25.12
C ASN A 15 22.86 -1.24 23.60
N SER A 16 23.04 -2.39 22.98
CA SER A 16 22.75 -2.57 21.58
C SER A 16 21.28 -2.21 21.43
N LEU A 17 21.01 -1.04 20.86
CA LEU A 17 19.77 -0.81 20.12
C LEU A 17 19.80 -1.83 18.98
N ALA A 18 19.43 -3.08 19.29
CA ALA A 18 19.07 -4.02 18.28
C ALA A 18 17.85 -3.37 17.62
N PHE A 19 18.00 -2.92 16.38
CA PHE A 19 16.87 -2.77 15.49
C PHE A 19 16.03 -4.01 15.69
N ALA A 20 14.80 -3.84 16.18
CA ALA A 20 13.94 -4.97 16.52
C ALA A 20 13.76 -5.78 15.24
N GLN A 21 14.52 -6.86 15.13
CA GLN A 21 14.41 -7.79 14.03
C GLN A 21 12.97 -8.28 14.08
N HIS A 22 12.23 -8.04 13.00
CA HIS A 22 10.82 -8.43 12.89
C HIS A 22 10.65 -9.86 13.40
N ASP A 23 9.60 -10.14 14.19
CA ASP A 23 9.28 -11.49 14.69
C ASP A 23 9.59 -12.54 13.61
N PRO A 24 10.60 -13.41 13.81
CA PRO A 24 11.03 -14.39 12.81
C PRO A 24 9.88 -15.28 12.34
N LYS A 25 8.87 -15.49 13.18
CA LYS A 25 7.67 -16.25 12.81
C LYS A 25 6.80 -15.46 11.84
N ALA A 26 6.55 -14.17 12.09
CA ALA A 26 5.75 -13.33 11.20
C ALA A 26 6.41 -13.22 9.81
N LEU A 27 7.74 -12.99 9.78
CA LEU A 27 8.49 -12.98 8.53
C LEU A 27 8.39 -14.31 7.79
N LYS A 28 8.52 -15.44 8.49
CA LYS A 28 8.41 -16.76 7.85
C LYS A 28 7.00 -17.03 7.33
N ASP A 29 5.97 -16.72 8.11
CA ASP A 29 4.57 -16.86 7.72
C ASP A 29 4.24 -16.00 6.47
N TRP A 30 4.88 -14.84 6.33
CA TRP A 30 4.78 -14.01 5.13
C TRP A 30 5.55 -14.60 3.95
N GLN A 31 6.80 -15.01 4.15
CA GLN A 31 7.63 -15.62 3.09
C GLN A 31 7.00 -16.90 2.53
N ASP A 32 6.27 -17.66 3.33
CA ASP A 32 5.58 -18.89 2.93
C ASP A 32 4.31 -18.62 2.09
N GLN A 33 3.86 -17.36 1.99
CA GLN A 33 2.77 -16.98 1.08
C GLN A 33 3.20 -17.16 -0.39
N LYS A 34 4.45 -16.77 -0.72
CA LYS A 34 5.14 -16.87 -2.02
C LYS A 34 4.48 -16.18 -3.22
N TYR A 35 3.15 -16.28 -3.36
CA TYR A 35 2.41 -15.85 -4.53
C TYR A 35 1.10 -15.19 -4.13
N SER A 36 0.93 -13.94 -4.56
CA SER A 36 -0.15 -13.04 -4.14
C SER A 36 -0.87 -12.46 -5.35
N MET A 37 -2.17 -12.20 -5.21
CA MET A 37 -2.92 -11.39 -6.17
C MET A 37 -2.72 -9.91 -5.85
N PHE A 38 -2.39 -9.08 -6.84
CA PHE A 38 -2.39 -7.62 -6.70
C PHE A 38 -3.58 -7.02 -7.46
N ILE A 39 -4.39 -6.20 -6.80
CA ILE A 39 -5.59 -5.57 -7.38
C ILE A 39 -5.43 -4.05 -7.35
N HIS A 40 -5.34 -3.44 -8.53
CA HIS A 40 -5.52 -1.99 -8.71
C HIS A 40 -6.96 -1.71 -9.09
N PHE A 41 -7.72 -1.14 -8.17
CA PHE A 41 -9.11 -0.80 -8.38
C PHE A 41 -9.48 0.54 -7.72
N GLY A 42 -10.11 1.42 -8.50
CA GLY A 42 -10.45 2.78 -8.07
C GLY A 42 -11.22 3.55 -9.14
N VAL A 43 -11.40 4.86 -8.93
CA VAL A 43 -12.18 5.74 -9.82
C VAL A 43 -11.64 5.73 -11.25
N TYR A 44 -10.32 5.63 -11.42
CA TYR A 44 -9.65 5.50 -12.72
C TYR A 44 -10.18 4.32 -13.57
N SER A 45 -10.71 3.27 -12.94
CA SER A 45 -11.30 2.13 -13.64
C SER A 45 -12.59 2.49 -14.39
N VAL A 46 -13.30 3.55 -13.98
CA VAL A 46 -14.46 4.10 -14.72
C VAL A 46 -14.04 4.72 -16.04
N LEU A 47 -12.84 5.32 -16.08
CA LEU A 47 -12.30 5.97 -17.27
C LEU A 47 -11.66 4.96 -18.23
N GLY A 48 -11.12 3.86 -17.72
CA GLY A 48 -10.56 2.78 -18.55
C GLY A 48 -9.45 3.26 -19.48
N GLY A 49 -8.65 4.24 -19.04
CA GLY A 49 -7.59 4.85 -19.85
C GLY A 49 -8.07 5.89 -20.88
N VAL A 50 -9.34 6.29 -20.89
CA VAL A 50 -9.87 7.25 -21.87
C VAL A 50 -10.39 8.52 -21.18
N TRP A 51 -9.95 9.68 -21.65
CA TRP A 51 -10.43 10.99 -21.21
C TRP A 51 -10.82 11.85 -22.42
N ASP A 52 -11.97 12.51 -22.35
CA ASP A 52 -12.50 13.37 -23.45
C ASP A 52 -12.48 12.67 -24.84
N GLY A 53 -12.90 11.41 -24.87
CA GLY A 53 -12.95 10.59 -26.09
C GLY A 53 -11.58 10.17 -26.64
N LYS A 54 -10.48 10.49 -25.95
CA LYS A 54 -9.11 10.20 -26.39
C LYS A 54 -8.44 9.20 -25.44
N PRO A 55 -7.82 8.13 -25.97
CA PRO A 55 -6.93 7.28 -25.20
C PRO A 55 -5.79 8.09 -24.58
N ALA A 56 -5.67 8.04 -23.25
CA ALA A 56 -4.52 8.55 -22.52
C ALA A 56 -3.41 7.49 -22.59
N THR A 57 -2.62 7.52 -23.66
CA THR A 57 -1.56 6.54 -23.94
C THR A 57 -0.24 6.84 -23.21
N ARG A 58 -0.15 7.97 -22.52
CA ARG A 58 1.01 8.32 -21.71
C ARG A 58 0.93 7.57 -20.39
N ASN A 59 1.93 6.70 -20.15
CA ASN A 59 2.11 5.94 -18.91
C ASN A 59 0.89 5.06 -18.56
N VAL A 60 0.65 4.89 -17.26
CA VAL A 60 -0.24 3.91 -16.66
C VAL A 60 -1.65 4.48 -16.45
N SER A 61 -2.69 3.66 -16.58
CA SER A 61 -4.07 4.14 -16.65
C SER A 61 -4.65 4.57 -15.29
N GLU A 62 -4.11 4.06 -14.18
CA GLU A 62 -4.48 4.47 -12.82
C GLU A 62 -4.01 5.88 -12.43
N GLN A 63 -3.08 6.46 -13.20
CA GLN A 63 -2.59 7.83 -13.05
C GLN A 63 -3.16 8.80 -14.10
N ILE A 64 -4.29 8.44 -14.73
CA ILE A 64 -4.93 9.24 -15.79
C ILE A 64 -5.25 10.67 -15.35
N GLN A 65 -5.55 10.91 -14.07
CA GLN A 65 -5.76 12.27 -13.54
C GLN A 65 -4.55 13.17 -13.84
N ALA A 66 -3.34 12.69 -13.53
CA ALA A 66 -2.11 13.41 -13.81
C ALA A 66 -1.82 13.47 -15.32
N HIS A 67 -1.87 12.33 -16.01
CA HIS A 67 -1.39 12.22 -17.39
C HIS A 67 -2.32 12.86 -18.44
N ALA A 68 -3.61 12.94 -18.16
CA ALA A 68 -4.59 13.63 -18.99
C ALA A 68 -4.89 15.06 -18.51
N GLY A 69 -4.25 15.53 -17.43
CA GLY A 69 -4.43 16.88 -16.89
C GLY A 69 -5.85 17.16 -16.40
N ILE A 70 -6.47 16.18 -15.75
CA ILE A 70 -7.85 16.28 -15.25
C ILE A 70 -7.84 17.07 -13.95
N TYR A 71 -8.62 18.15 -13.87
CA TYR A 71 -8.74 18.93 -12.64
C TYR A 71 -9.35 18.09 -11.52
N SER A 72 -8.90 18.30 -10.27
CA SER A 72 -9.31 17.47 -9.14
C SER A 72 -10.83 17.46 -8.89
N ASP A 73 -11.54 18.56 -9.16
CA ASP A 73 -13.00 18.62 -9.04
C ASP A 73 -13.70 17.82 -10.16
N GLU A 74 -13.17 17.85 -11.38
CA GLU A 74 -13.63 17.04 -12.52
C GLU A 74 -13.42 15.55 -12.25
N TYR A 75 -12.22 15.18 -11.79
CA TYR A 75 -11.91 13.80 -11.44
C TYR A 75 -12.79 13.31 -10.29
N ALA A 76 -13.00 14.14 -9.25
CA ALA A 76 -13.86 13.78 -8.13
C ALA A 76 -15.32 13.54 -8.55
N ARG A 77 -15.83 14.24 -9.58
CA ARG A 77 -17.17 13.97 -10.14
C ARG A 77 -17.30 12.56 -10.74
N ILE A 78 -16.21 11.92 -11.16
CA ILE A 78 -16.25 10.56 -11.72
C ILE A 78 -16.63 9.53 -10.66
N ALA A 79 -16.31 9.76 -9.38
CA ALA A 79 -16.74 8.88 -8.29
C ALA A 79 -18.26 8.69 -8.23
N LYS A 80 -19.05 9.69 -8.66
CA LYS A 80 -20.52 9.61 -8.74
C LYS A 80 -21.03 8.58 -9.75
N ARG A 81 -20.16 8.09 -10.65
CA ARG A 81 -20.43 7.02 -11.62
C ARG A 81 -19.83 5.68 -11.21
N PHE A 82 -19.06 5.63 -10.12
CA PHE A 82 -18.38 4.42 -9.70
C PHE A 82 -19.35 3.48 -8.97
N ASN A 83 -19.97 2.56 -9.72
CA ASN A 83 -20.89 1.56 -9.20
C ASN A 83 -20.48 0.14 -9.65
N PRO A 84 -19.63 -0.58 -8.91
CA PRO A 84 -19.24 -1.93 -9.28
C PRO A 84 -20.35 -2.95 -8.92
N GLU A 85 -21.45 -2.93 -9.68
CA GLU A 85 -22.64 -3.77 -9.44
C GLU A 85 -22.34 -5.28 -9.44
N LYS A 86 -21.30 -5.68 -10.17
CA LYS A 86 -20.85 -7.08 -10.28
C LYS A 86 -19.76 -7.44 -9.26
N TRP A 87 -19.42 -6.55 -8.34
CA TRP A 87 -18.44 -6.83 -7.30
C TRP A 87 -18.87 -8.02 -6.45
N ASN A 88 -17.97 -9.00 -6.31
CA ASN A 88 -18.16 -10.16 -5.47
C ASN A 88 -16.81 -10.61 -4.89
N ALA A 89 -16.58 -10.29 -3.62
CA ALA A 89 -15.34 -10.62 -2.92
C ALA A 89 -15.07 -12.14 -2.83
N ASP A 90 -16.10 -12.97 -2.60
CA ASP A 90 -15.96 -14.43 -2.56
C ASP A 90 -15.47 -14.99 -3.91
N SER A 91 -15.90 -14.39 -5.03
CA SER A 91 -15.46 -14.78 -6.37
C SER A 91 -13.99 -14.45 -6.62
N ILE A 92 -13.53 -13.29 -6.16
CA ILE A 92 -12.11 -12.89 -6.24
C ILE A 92 -11.24 -13.83 -5.40
N VAL A 93 -11.65 -14.12 -4.18
CA VAL A 93 -10.96 -15.07 -3.29
C VAL A 93 -10.90 -16.47 -3.89
N THR A 94 -12.00 -16.93 -4.50
CA THR A 94 -12.06 -18.22 -5.20
C THR A 94 -11.08 -18.25 -6.38
N LEU A 95 -11.04 -17.17 -7.18
CA LEU A 95 -10.11 -17.05 -8.30
C LEU A 95 -8.65 -17.11 -7.83
N ALA A 96 -8.29 -16.34 -6.81
CA ALA A 96 -6.93 -16.33 -6.25
C ALA A 96 -6.50 -17.72 -5.76
N LYS A 97 -7.38 -18.42 -5.04
CA LYS A 97 -7.11 -19.79 -4.57
C LYS A 97 -6.92 -20.77 -5.72
N ASN A 98 -7.77 -20.71 -6.75
CA ASN A 98 -7.67 -21.58 -7.92
C ASN A 98 -6.38 -21.32 -8.71
N ALA A 99 -5.89 -20.07 -8.72
CA ALA A 99 -4.59 -19.72 -9.28
C ALA A 99 -3.39 -20.11 -8.39
N GLY A 100 -3.64 -20.69 -7.21
CA GLY A 100 -2.59 -21.11 -6.27
C GLY A 100 -2.04 -19.99 -5.38
N MET A 101 -2.61 -18.78 -5.42
CA MET A 101 -2.20 -17.66 -4.58
C MET A 101 -2.57 -17.91 -3.10
N ARG A 102 -1.84 -17.28 -2.19
CA ARG A 102 -2.02 -17.40 -0.73
C ARG A 102 -2.45 -16.10 -0.07
N SER A 103 -2.40 -15.00 -0.80
CA SER A 103 -2.82 -13.69 -0.31
C SER A 103 -3.32 -12.78 -1.43
N ILE A 104 -4.01 -11.71 -1.03
CA ILE A 104 -4.51 -10.66 -1.92
C ILE A 104 -4.10 -9.32 -1.35
N VAL A 105 -3.52 -8.47 -2.20
CA VAL A 105 -3.16 -7.07 -1.92
C VAL A 105 -4.05 -6.20 -2.80
N ILE A 106 -4.74 -5.24 -2.20
CA ILE A 106 -5.65 -4.33 -2.94
C ILE A 106 -5.34 -2.88 -2.60
N THR A 107 -5.47 -1.99 -3.59
CA THR A 107 -5.39 -0.54 -3.41
C THR A 107 -6.47 -0.06 -2.43
N SER A 108 -6.08 0.29 -1.19
CA SER A 108 -6.98 0.96 -0.25
C SER A 108 -7.17 2.42 -0.62
N LYS A 109 -6.09 3.05 -1.10
CA LYS A 109 -6.04 4.40 -1.64
C LYS A 109 -4.89 4.48 -2.65
N HIS A 110 -5.16 4.95 -3.87
CA HIS A 110 -4.13 5.24 -4.87
C HIS A 110 -3.77 6.74 -4.87
N HIS A 111 -2.85 7.18 -5.74
CA HIS A 111 -2.44 8.60 -5.81
C HIS A 111 -3.60 9.57 -6.01
N ASP A 112 -4.70 9.12 -6.62
CA ASP A 112 -5.89 9.95 -6.84
C ASP A 112 -6.62 10.36 -5.55
N GLY A 113 -6.26 9.76 -4.41
CA GLY A 113 -6.83 10.05 -3.09
C GLY A 113 -8.16 9.36 -2.81
N PHE A 114 -8.73 8.62 -3.76
CA PHE A 114 -10.01 7.96 -3.56
C PHE A 114 -9.87 6.74 -2.65
N CYS A 115 -10.52 6.79 -1.49
CA CYS A 115 -10.46 5.69 -0.52
C CYS A 115 -11.46 4.59 -0.87
N MET A 116 -10.97 3.36 -1.07
CA MET A 116 -11.78 2.17 -1.36
C MET A 116 -12.48 1.57 -0.12
N PHE A 117 -12.49 2.32 0.98
CA PHE A 117 -13.00 1.95 2.29
C PHE A 117 -13.70 3.14 2.95
N LYS A 118 -14.55 2.93 3.96
CA LYS A 118 -15.14 4.04 4.70
C LYS A 118 -14.10 4.67 5.62
N THR A 119 -13.81 5.95 5.41
CA THR A 119 -12.91 6.75 6.27
C THR A 119 -13.66 7.94 6.88
N ASN A 120 -13.19 8.43 8.03
CA ASN A 120 -13.66 9.68 8.62
C ASN A 120 -12.84 10.91 8.18
N THR A 121 -11.77 10.73 7.41
CA THR A 121 -10.85 11.83 7.07
C THR A 121 -11.31 12.64 5.86
N THR A 122 -12.11 12.05 4.96
CA THR A 122 -12.63 12.67 3.74
C THR A 122 -13.94 12.01 3.29
N ASP A 123 -14.80 12.75 2.61
CA ASP A 123 -15.97 12.21 1.91
C ASP A 123 -15.61 11.60 0.54
N PHE A 124 -14.37 11.79 0.06
CA PHE A 124 -13.86 11.20 -1.17
C PHE A 124 -13.47 9.73 -1.00
N ASN A 125 -14.49 8.93 -0.67
CA ASN A 125 -14.39 7.49 -0.46
C ASN A 125 -15.56 6.74 -1.10
N ILE A 126 -15.42 5.42 -1.25
CA ILE A 126 -16.38 4.58 -1.95
C ILE A 126 -17.78 4.58 -1.31
N VAL A 127 -17.89 4.81 0.00
CA VAL A 127 -19.18 4.81 0.70
C VAL A 127 -19.88 6.16 0.54
N ASP A 128 -19.17 7.27 0.67
CA ASP A 128 -19.80 8.59 0.68
C ASP A 128 -19.93 9.20 -0.73
N ALA A 129 -18.89 9.12 -1.56
CA ALA A 129 -18.83 9.80 -2.85
C ALA A 129 -19.36 8.97 -4.04
N SER A 130 -19.59 7.67 -3.88
CA SER A 130 -20.04 6.78 -4.96
C SER A 130 -21.47 6.26 -4.74
N PRO A 131 -22.18 5.81 -5.80
CA PRO A 131 -23.46 5.11 -5.68
C PRO A 131 -23.36 3.69 -5.09
N TYR A 132 -22.16 3.13 -4.92
CA TYR A 132 -21.97 1.77 -4.39
C TYR A 132 -22.36 1.64 -2.91
N LYS A 133 -22.07 2.67 -2.11
CA LYS A 133 -22.47 2.81 -0.69
C LYS A 133 -22.06 1.69 0.26
N ARG A 134 -21.14 0.82 -0.14
CA ARG A 134 -20.66 -0.34 0.64
C ARG A 134 -19.15 -0.28 0.81
N ASP A 135 -18.65 -0.73 1.96
CA ASP A 135 -17.21 -0.80 2.23
C ASP A 135 -16.60 -2.02 1.52
N LEU A 136 -15.98 -1.76 0.37
CA LEU A 136 -15.43 -2.78 -0.51
C LEU A 136 -14.24 -3.51 0.11
N LEU A 137 -13.37 -2.80 0.83
CA LEU A 137 -12.25 -3.44 1.52
C LEU A 137 -12.74 -4.36 2.65
N LYS A 138 -13.78 -3.97 3.37
CA LYS A 138 -14.34 -4.80 4.44
C LYS A 138 -14.89 -6.12 3.88
N GLU A 139 -15.61 -6.05 2.77
CA GLU A 139 -16.11 -7.24 2.06
C GLU A 139 -14.98 -8.17 1.62
N LEU A 140 -13.88 -7.62 1.09
CA LEU A 140 -12.73 -8.42 0.67
C LEU A 140 -11.97 -9.02 1.85
N ALA A 141 -11.75 -8.25 2.92
CA ALA A 141 -11.07 -8.73 4.12
C ALA A 141 -11.83 -9.90 4.77
N ASP A 142 -13.15 -9.78 4.89
CA ASP A 142 -14.00 -10.83 5.46
C ASP A 142 -14.02 -12.07 4.55
N ALA A 143 -14.06 -11.89 3.22
CA ALA A 143 -13.96 -13.00 2.25
C ALA A 143 -12.59 -13.69 2.30
N CYS A 144 -11.48 -12.94 2.41
CA CYS A 144 -10.14 -13.52 2.57
C CYS A 144 -10.06 -14.38 3.83
N LYS A 145 -10.56 -13.86 4.96
CA LYS A 145 -10.63 -14.59 6.23
C LYS A 145 -11.43 -15.89 6.09
N LYS A 146 -12.61 -15.84 5.47
CA LYS A 146 -13.46 -17.00 5.20
C LYS A 146 -12.78 -18.00 4.26
N GLY A 147 -12.08 -17.51 3.24
CA GLY A 147 -11.41 -18.31 2.23
C GLY A 147 -10.07 -18.89 2.65
N GLY A 148 -9.51 -18.44 3.77
CA GLY A 148 -8.17 -18.83 4.23
C GLY A 148 -7.03 -18.19 3.44
N LEU A 149 -7.27 -17.02 2.81
CA LEU A 149 -6.23 -16.19 2.21
C LEU A 149 -5.79 -15.10 3.19
N ARG A 150 -4.52 -14.71 3.11
CA ARG A 150 -4.05 -13.51 3.80
C ARG A 150 -4.51 -12.25 3.07
N PHE A 151 -4.77 -11.19 3.83
CA PHE A 151 -5.27 -9.93 3.30
C PHE A 151 -4.21 -8.85 3.49
N GLY A 152 -3.75 -8.27 2.39
CA GLY A 152 -2.80 -7.17 2.33
C GLY A 152 -3.43 -5.91 1.74
N LEU A 153 -2.80 -4.79 2.00
CA LEU A 153 -3.27 -3.47 1.58
C LEU A 153 -2.15 -2.75 0.84
N TYR A 154 -2.49 -2.13 -0.29
CA TYR A 154 -1.66 -1.08 -0.89
C TYR A 154 -2.15 0.26 -0.38
N PHE A 155 -1.22 1.16 -0.01
CA PHE A 155 -1.54 2.51 0.40
C PHE A 155 -0.56 3.51 -0.23
N SER A 156 -1.06 4.44 -1.04
CA SER A 156 -0.22 5.53 -1.51
C SER A 156 -0.06 6.63 -0.46
N LEU A 157 1.18 7.08 -0.24
CA LEU A 157 1.46 8.26 0.58
C LEU A 157 1.15 9.56 -0.18
N ILE A 158 1.13 9.51 -1.52
CA ILE A 158 0.68 10.59 -2.39
C ILE A 158 -0.86 10.61 -2.39
N ASP A 159 -1.43 11.81 -2.36
CA ASP A 159 -2.87 12.03 -2.38
C ASP A 159 -3.16 13.34 -3.13
N TRP A 160 -3.55 13.24 -4.39
CA TRP A 160 -3.87 14.38 -5.26
C TRP A 160 -5.21 15.05 -4.91
N HIS A 161 -5.97 14.47 -3.99
CA HIS A 161 -7.21 15.04 -3.48
C HIS A 161 -7.01 15.81 -2.17
N TYR A 162 -5.93 15.54 -1.44
CA TYR A 162 -5.64 16.23 -0.18
C TYR A 162 -5.36 17.74 -0.42
N PRO A 163 -6.08 18.67 0.24
CA PRO A 163 -5.98 20.10 -0.06
C PRO A 163 -4.59 20.72 0.12
N GLN A 164 -3.75 20.14 0.97
CA GLN A 164 -2.38 20.60 1.22
C GLN A 164 -1.33 19.70 0.55
N ALA A 165 -1.74 18.89 -0.43
CA ALA A 165 -0.81 18.10 -1.22
C ALA A 165 0.10 18.98 -2.08
N SER A 166 1.26 18.43 -2.43
CA SER A 166 2.08 19.00 -3.49
C SER A 166 1.32 19.03 -4.82
N PRO A 167 1.65 19.97 -5.73
CA PRO A 167 1.09 19.96 -7.08
C PRO A 167 1.29 18.60 -7.75
N ILE A 168 0.26 18.11 -8.43
CA ILE A 168 0.29 16.83 -9.14
C ILE A 168 1.49 16.80 -10.09
N SER A 169 2.34 15.79 -9.93
CA SER A 169 3.49 15.55 -10.79
C SER A 169 3.46 14.14 -11.36
N GLY A 170 4.17 13.92 -12.47
CA GLY A 170 4.34 12.59 -13.05
C GLY A 170 5.56 11.83 -12.54
N SER A 171 6.30 12.36 -11.55
CA SER A 171 7.55 11.75 -11.07
C SER A 171 7.34 10.72 -9.95
N ASN A 172 6.10 10.60 -9.43
CA ASN A 172 5.77 9.74 -8.29
C ASN A 172 6.72 9.95 -7.10
N SER A 173 7.10 11.20 -6.85
CA SER A 173 8.07 11.56 -5.79
C SER A 173 7.63 12.82 -5.06
N ASP A 174 6.32 13.06 -5.01
CA ASP A 174 5.72 14.27 -4.47
C ASP A 174 6.15 14.49 -3.01
N TYR A 175 6.49 15.72 -2.65
CA TYR A 175 6.78 16.06 -1.26
C TYR A 175 5.52 15.87 -0.41
N ILE A 176 5.66 15.13 0.69
CA ILE A 176 4.57 14.87 1.64
C ILE A 176 4.77 15.80 2.83
N THR A 177 3.85 16.76 3.02
CA THR A 177 3.95 17.69 4.15
C THR A 177 3.70 16.96 5.47
N PRO A 178 4.17 17.50 6.62
CA PRO A 178 3.89 16.89 7.92
C PRO A 178 2.39 16.70 8.20
N GLU A 179 1.54 17.64 7.78
CA GLU A 179 0.09 17.53 7.92
C GLU A 179 -0.47 16.40 7.05
N HIS A 180 0.08 16.21 5.85
CA HIS A 180 -0.29 15.10 4.97
C HIS A 180 0.16 13.75 5.57
N VAL A 181 1.34 13.67 6.21
CA VAL A 181 1.77 12.48 6.95
C VAL A 181 0.77 12.15 8.07
N GLU A 182 0.36 13.14 8.86
CA GLU A 182 -0.63 12.95 9.93
C GLU A 182 -2.01 12.55 9.38
N TYR A 183 -2.39 13.06 8.21
CA TYR A 183 -3.59 12.63 7.48
C TYR A 183 -3.49 11.15 7.08
N ASN A 184 -2.36 10.74 6.49
CA ASN A 184 -2.10 9.35 6.12
C ASN A 184 -2.11 8.42 7.34
N LYS A 185 -1.49 8.82 8.47
CA LYS A 185 -1.51 8.05 9.73
C LYS A 185 -2.91 7.77 10.24
N LYS A 186 -3.85 8.73 10.11
CA LYS A 186 -5.27 8.52 10.50
C LYS A 186 -5.93 7.44 9.64
N GLN A 187 -5.75 7.50 8.33
CA GLN A 187 -6.30 6.50 7.40
C GLN A 187 -5.68 5.11 7.62
N ILE A 188 -4.36 5.04 7.80
CA ILE A 188 -3.64 3.80 8.12
C ILE A 188 -4.15 3.22 9.46
N THR A 189 -4.40 4.07 10.45
CA THR A 189 -4.97 3.61 11.73
C THR A 189 -6.33 2.96 11.54
N GLU A 190 -7.23 3.54 10.73
CA GLU A 190 -8.53 2.94 10.41
C GLU A 190 -8.37 1.60 9.68
N LEU A 191 -7.47 1.54 8.69
CA LEU A 191 -7.16 0.32 7.92
C LEU A 191 -6.60 -0.82 8.79
N LEU A 192 -5.75 -0.51 9.75
CA LEU A 192 -5.11 -1.51 10.60
C LEU A 192 -5.92 -1.88 11.84
N THR A 193 -7.08 -1.25 12.07
CA THR A 193 -7.95 -1.54 13.23
C THR A 193 -9.32 -2.10 12.87
N ASN A 194 -9.84 -1.82 11.66
CA ASN A 194 -11.21 -2.19 11.29
C ASN A 194 -11.33 -3.42 10.37
N TYR A 195 -10.21 -3.86 9.76
CA TYR A 195 -10.23 -4.88 8.68
C TYR A 195 -9.66 -6.25 9.10
N GLY A 196 -9.40 -6.45 10.40
CA GLY A 196 -8.83 -7.69 10.93
C GLY A 196 -7.30 -7.77 10.71
N PRO A 197 -6.71 -8.98 10.76
CA PRO A 197 -5.27 -9.13 10.55
C PRO A 197 -4.86 -8.77 9.12
N VAL A 198 -3.96 -7.80 9.00
CA VAL A 198 -3.35 -7.38 7.73
C VAL A 198 -1.98 -8.04 7.61
N SER A 199 -1.73 -8.73 6.50
CA SER A 199 -0.48 -9.46 6.28
C SER A 199 0.65 -8.59 5.78
N GLU A 200 0.32 -7.63 4.93
CA GLU A 200 1.29 -6.65 4.44
C GLU A 200 0.63 -5.30 4.17
N LEU A 201 1.40 -4.24 4.40
CA LEU A 201 1.09 -2.89 3.98
C LEU A 201 2.14 -2.47 2.96
N TRP A 202 1.71 -2.48 1.70
CA TRP A 202 2.49 -2.11 0.54
C TRP A 202 2.34 -0.60 0.33
N PHE A 203 3.31 0.16 0.85
CA PHE A 203 3.34 1.61 0.63
C PHE A 203 3.79 1.95 -0.78
N ASP A 204 3.30 3.06 -1.32
CA ASP A 204 3.77 3.54 -2.61
C ASP A 204 4.08 5.03 -2.60
N MET A 205 5.33 5.29 -2.99
CA MET A 205 5.85 6.57 -3.48
C MET A 205 5.68 7.76 -2.51
N GLY A 206 6.22 8.90 -2.89
CA GLY A 206 6.23 10.11 -2.05
C GLY A 206 7.55 10.32 -1.30
N SER A 207 7.80 11.59 -0.98
CA SER A 207 9.05 12.08 -0.39
C SER A 207 8.80 12.66 1.00
N GLN A 208 8.69 11.77 2.00
CA GLN A 208 8.68 12.09 3.43
C GLN A 208 10.09 11.99 4.02
N SER A 209 10.30 12.64 5.16
CA SER A 209 11.55 12.55 5.91
C SER A 209 11.76 11.15 6.52
N ALA A 210 13.01 10.86 6.89
CA ALA A 210 13.37 9.63 7.60
C ALA A 210 12.58 9.47 8.92
N LYS A 211 12.39 10.57 9.66
CA LYS A 211 11.61 10.56 10.91
C LYS A 211 10.15 10.20 10.66
N GLU A 212 9.54 10.76 9.62
CA GLU A 212 8.14 10.46 9.28
C GLU A 212 7.96 9.00 8.82
N SER A 213 8.94 8.46 8.08
CA SER A 213 8.93 7.05 7.67
C SER A 213 9.06 6.11 8.87
N GLU A 214 9.93 6.46 9.83
CA GLU A 214 10.07 5.74 11.10
C GLU A 214 8.77 5.77 11.90
N GLU A 215 8.13 6.94 12.05
CA GLU A 215 6.86 7.06 12.76
C GLU A 215 5.72 6.27 12.09
N LEU A 216 5.70 6.20 10.76
CA LEU A 216 4.76 5.35 10.01
C LEU A 216 5.01 3.87 10.28
N ARG A 217 6.27 3.40 10.19
CA ARG A 217 6.66 2.02 10.51
C ARG A 217 6.24 1.64 11.92
N ASP A 218 6.54 2.49 12.90
CA ASP A 218 6.24 2.26 14.31
C ASP A 218 4.74 2.22 14.57
N LEU A 219 3.96 3.09 13.91
CA LEU A 219 2.50 3.06 13.98
C LEU A 219 1.95 1.72 13.46
N VAL A 220 2.43 1.26 12.30
CA VAL A 220 1.99 -0.01 11.70
C VAL A 220 2.28 -1.17 12.64
N HIS A 221 3.52 -1.29 13.13
CA HIS A 221 3.91 -2.37 14.03
C HIS A 221 3.24 -2.29 15.41
N LYS A 222 2.91 -1.09 15.89
CA LYS A 222 2.12 -0.92 17.12
C LYS A 222 0.70 -1.48 16.96
N LEU A 223 0.07 -1.26 15.81
CA LEU A 223 -1.31 -1.68 15.55
C LEU A 223 -1.40 -3.14 15.08
N GLN A 224 -0.46 -3.58 14.25
CA GLN A 224 -0.39 -4.91 13.66
C GLN A 224 1.07 -5.41 13.69
N PRO A 225 1.53 -5.99 14.83
CA PRO A 225 2.92 -6.42 15.00
C PRO A 225 3.42 -7.48 14.00
N ASN A 226 2.50 -8.12 13.27
CA ASN A 226 2.78 -9.17 12.28
C ASN A 226 2.60 -8.69 10.83
N CYS A 227 2.31 -7.41 10.62
CA CYS A 227 2.11 -6.83 9.28
C CYS A 227 3.46 -6.44 8.68
N MET A 228 3.81 -7.06 7.55
CA MET A 228 5.03 -6.72 6.82
C MET A 228 4.90 -5.37 6.10
N ILE A 229 5.96 -4.58 6.07
CA ILE A 229 5.99 -3.27 5.42
C ILE A 229 6.90 -3.31 4.19
N GLY A 230 6.39 -2.87 3.04
CA GLY A 230 7.21 -2.76 1.82
C GLY A 230 8.22 -1.61 1.88
N SER A 231 9.41 -1.80 1.30
CA SER A 231 10.51 -0.81 1.29
C SER A 231 10.16 0.54 0.66
N ARG A 232 9.08 0.60 -0.14
CA ARG A 232 8.55 1.86 -0.71
C ARG A 232 7.93 2.80 0.32
N ILE A 233 7.87 2.42 1.60
CA ILE A 233 7.71 3.38 2.72
C ILE A 233 8.87 4.38 2.82
N GLY A 234 10.00 4.11 2.15
CA GLY A 234 11.15 5.01 2.06
C GLY A 234 12.06 4.99 3.29
N ASN A 235 13.23 5.62 3.12
CA ASN A 235 14.22 5.83 4.18
C ASN A 235 14.66 4.54 4.93
N ASP A 236 14.73 3.41 4.23
CA ASP A 236 15.09 2.08 4.78
C ASP A 236 14.21 1.60 5.95
N MET A 237 12.93 2.01 5.96
CA MET A 237 11.98 1.66 7.04
C MET A 237 11.07 0.45 6.73
N GLY A 238 11.30 -0.25 5.61
CA GLY A 238 10.53 -1.44 5.24
C GLY A 238 11.16 -2.76 5.69
N ASP A 239 10.33 -3.78 5.84
CA ASP A 239 10.72 -5.13 6.27
C ASP A 239 11.10 -6.05 5.09
N PHE A 240 10.66 -5.71 3.88
CA PHE A 240 11.02 -6.40 2.65
C PHE A 240 11.22 -5.43 1.49
N ASN A 241 12.10 -5.81 0.57
CA ASN A 241 12.38 -5.03 -0.63
C ASN A 241 11.30 -5.25 -1.69
N VAL A 242 10.73 -4.15 -2.17
CA VAL A 242 9.90 -4.15 -3.37
C VAL A 242 10.79 -3.93 -4.59
N MET A 243 10.76 -4.88 -5.53
CA MET A 243 11.54 -4.79 -6.77
C MET A 243 10.98 -3.73 -7.72
N GLY A 244 11.73 -3.47 -8.80
CA GLY A 244 11.21 -2.70 -9.92
C GLY A 244 9.99 -3.38 -10.54
N ASP A 245 9.07 -2.57 -11.04
CA ASP A 245 7.82 -3.02 -11.65
C ASP A 245 8.07 -3.97 -12.82
N ASN A 246 7.40 -5.12 -12.83
CA ASN A 246 7.53 -6.16 -13.86
C ASN A 246 8.96 -6.73 -14.01
N GLN A 247 9.80 -6.64 -12.97
CA GLN A 247 11.17 -7.15 -13.01
C GLN A 247 11.33 -8.40 -12.14
N GLU A 248 11.97 -9.43 -12.69
CA GLU A 248 12.43 -10.58 -11.93
C GLU A 248 13.93 -10.43 -11.62
N PRO A 249 14.39 -10.74 -10.40
CA PRO A 249 15.82 -10.75 -10.12
C PRO A 249 16.54 -11.87 -10.88
N ASP A 250 17.63 -11.52 -11.55
CA ASP A 250 18.57 -12.46 -12.18
C ASP A 250 19.74 -12.86 -11.25
N TYR A 251 19.65 -12.49 -9.97
CA TYR A 251 20.61 -12.81 -8.91
C TYR A 251 19.91 -13.17 -7.59
N ILE A 252 20.67 -13.77 -6.66
CA ILE A 252 20.16 -14.11 -5.33
C ILE A 252 20.10 -12.86 -4.46
N ILE A 253 18.92 -12.52 -3.96
CA ILE A 253 18.71 -11.43 -2.99
C ILE A 253 18.76 -12.02 -1.58
N GLY A 254 19.67 -11.49 -0.74
CA GLY A 254 19.91 -11.97 0.63
C GLY A 254 18.95 -11.44 1.70
N VAL A 255 17.96 -10.64 1.30
CA VAL A 255 16.92 -10.06 2.17
C VAL A 255 15.53 -10.46 1.67
N PRO A 256 14.49 -10.43 2.51
CA PRO A 256 13.11 -10.63 2.03
C PRO A 256 12.76 -9.64 0.92
N TRP A 257 12.10 -10.11 -0.13
CA TRP A 257 11.71 -9.28 -1.27
C TRP A 257 10.41 -9.76 -1.92
N GLN A 258 9.77 -8.87 -2.66
CA GLN A 258 8.58 -9.12 -3.47
C GLN A 258 8.74 -8.38 -4.80
N SER A 259 8.39 -9.04 -5.91
CA SER A 259 8.29 -8.39 -7.21
C SER A 259 6.82 -8.28 -7.63
N PRO A 260 6.31 -7.06 -7.86
CA PRO A 260 4.99 -6.89 -8.45
C PRO A 260 5.09 -7.02 -9.98
N ALA A 261 4.12 -7.70 -10.57
CA ALA A 261 3.98 -7.79 -12.03
C ALA A 261 2.50 -7.62 -12.43
N SER A 262 2.29 -6.95 -13.56
CA SER A 262 0.98 -6.79 -14.18
C SER A 262 0.82 -7.76 -15.35
N PHE A 263 -0.39 -8.28 -15.52
CA PHE A 263 -0.77 -8.99 -16.75
C PHE A 263 -0.75 -8.06 -17.98
N PHE A 264 -0.92 -6.76 -17.78
CA PHE A 264 -0.81 -5.73 -18.81
C PHE A 264 0.46 -4.94 -18.56
N HIS A 265 1.53 -5.25 -19.30
CA HIS A 265 2.87 -4.71 -19.01
C HIS A 265 2.93 -3.16 -18.95
N GLU A 266 2.00 -2.48 -19.63
CA GLU A 266 1.95 -1.02 -19.72
C GLU A 266 1.07 -0.34 -18.65
N THR A 267 0.35 -1.08 -17.80
CA THR A 267 -0.61 -0.50 -16.85
C THR A 267 -0.93 -1.42 -15.66
N TRP A 268 -1.25 -0.83 -14.52
CA TRP A 268 -1.75 -1.57 -13.35
C TRP A 268 -3.27 -1.53 -13.28
N GLY A 269 -3.84 -0.34 -13.45
CA GLY A 269 -5.28 -0.14 -13.51
C GLY A 269 -5.89 -0.62 -14.83
N TYR A 270 -7.21 -0.84 -14.81
CA TYR A 270 -7.99 -1.24 -15.99
C TYR A 270 -7.80 -0.26 -17.16
N ARG A 271 -7.51 -0.82 -18.34
CA ARG A 271 -7.42 -0.13 -19.64
C ARG A 271 -8.35 -0.81 -20.64
N SER A 272 -9.10 0.00 -21.38
CA SER A 272 -10.18 -0.48 -22.26
C SER A 272 -9.76 -0.75 -23.71
N PHE A 273 -8.52 -0.43 -24.09
CA PHE A 273 -7.96 -0.53 -25.43
C PHE A 273 -6.60 -1.22 -25.42
#